data_AF-A0A5E4W675-F1
#
_entry.id   AF-A0A5E4W675-F1
#
_cell.length_a   1.000
_cell.length_b   1.000
_cell.length_c   1.000
_cell.angle_alpha   90.00
_cell.angle_beta   90.00
_cell.angle_gamma   90.00
#
_symmetry.space_group_name_H-M   'P 1'
#
loop_
_entity.id
_entity.type
_entity.pdbx_description
1 polymer ?
#
loop_
_entity_poly.entity_id
_entity_poly.type
_entity_poly.pdbx_seq_one_letter_code
_entity_poly.pdbx_strand_id
1 'polypeptide(L)'
;MRAKELRGVGGWLALLAHGLLWIGPLMGAGRINTNLLDVEHQYTALDGNSLWWDYKLATWLVFALGASVSAAAGWRLFRRQAPTSVYFAKAALWVAGPCLSLALQGLGPLVLGIPASAEYWSETAPPVVSAFLSAIVWTLYLARSERVRNTYGLGFPIEGKAVASSTATRRFSISALWEPEKIQNEGVRRICKVINVTGLMWVALLVLIAITSRESGVTAFALIAAVLGYGLARTVTWVVAGFMKPKA
;
A
#
# COMPACT_ATOMS: atom_id res chain seq x y z
N MET A 1 -0.38 6.15 42.15
CA MET A 1 -0.63 7.15 41.08
C MET A 1 -1.07 6.40 39.83
N ARG A 2 -2.30 6.60 39.32
CA ARG A 2 -2.77 5.96 38.09
C ARG A 2 -2.01 6.59 36.91
N ALA A 3 -1.21 5.79 36.20
CA ALA A 3 -0.54 6.24 34.98
C ALA A 3 -1.58 6.88 34.05
N LYS A 4 -1.36 8.13 33.65
CA LYS A 4 -2.21 8.86 32.71
C LYS A 4 -2.46 7.96 31.49
N GLU A 5 -3.72 7.65 31.21
CA GLU A 5 -4.09 6.94 29.99
C GLU A 5 -3.70 7.81 28.79
N LEU A 6 -2.57 7.51 28.15
CA LEU A 6 -2.14 8.15 26.91
C LEU A 6 -3.04 7.65 25.76
N ARG A 7 -4.26 8.17 25.72
CA ARG A 7 -5.23 7.95 24.63
C ARG A 7 -5.17 9.13 23.66
N GLY A 8 -5.17 8.82 22.36
CA GLY A 8 -5.30 9.80 21.29
C GLY A 8 -4.10 9.86 20.34
N VAL A 9 -4.34 10.45 19.17
CA VAL A 9 -3.35 10.57 18.10
C VAL A 9 -2.45 11.76 18.39
N GLY A 10 -1.23 11.50 18.84
CA GLY A 10 -0.24 12.52 19.20
C GLY A 10 1.20 12.01 19.05
N GLY A 11 2.17 12.93 19.13
CA GLY A 11 3.59 12.62 18.94
C GLY A 11 3.88 11.97 17.59
N TRP A 12 4.72 10.95 17.58
CA TRP A 12 5.09 10.19 16.37
C TRP A 12 3.91 9.61 15.58
N LEU A 13 2.81 9.25 16.25
CA LEU A 13 1.61 8.76 15.56
C LEU A 13 0.90 9.88 14.79
N ALA A 14 0.85 11.09 15.34
CA ALA A 14 0.30 12.25 14.64
C ALA A 14 1.21 12.66 13.47
N LEU A 15 2.53 12.56 13.63
CA LEU A 15 3.48 12.81 12.54
C LEU A 15 3.23 11.83 11.39
N LEU A 16 3.14 10.52 11.67
CA LEU A 16 2.83 9.53 10.65
C LEU A 16 1.49 9.81 9.96
N ALA A 17 0.45 10.12 10.73
CA ALA A 17 -0.87 10.34 10.18
C ALA A 17 -0.95 11.61 9.30
N HIS A 18 -0.31 12.72 9.69
CA HIS A 18 -0.16 13.91 8.82
C HIS A 18 0.74 13.62 7.62
N GLY A 19 1.79 12.82 7.83
CA GLY A 19 2.67 12.28 6.81
C GLY A 19 1.90 11.59 5.69
N LEU A 20 1.04 10.65 6.07
CA LEU A 20 0.20 9.91 5.13
C LEU A 20 -0.90 10.78 4.50
N LEU A 21 -1.47 11.72 5.26
CA LEU A 21 -2.63 12.49 4.83
C LEU A 21 -2.29 13.66 3.88
N TRP A 22 -1.25 14.42 4.19
CA TRP A 22 -0.94 15.67 3.49
C TRP A 22 0.47 15.69 2.94
N ILE A 23 1.47 15.43 3.79
CA ILE A 23 2.88 15.67 3.47
C ILE A 23 3.34 14.73 2.36
N GLY A 24 3.02 13.45 2.45
CA GLY A 24 3.39 12.42 1.46
C GLY A 24 2.82 12.74 0.07
N PRO A 25 1.50 12.93 -0.08
CA PRO A 25 0.91 13.35 -1.36
C PRO A 25 1.51 14.66 -1.90
N LEU A 26 1.63 15.71 -1.08
CA LEU A 26 2.16 16.99 -1.55
C LEU A 26 3.61 16.88 -2.03
N MET A 27 4.49 16.24 -1.24
CA MET A 27 5.88 16.02 -1.62
C MET A 27 6.00 15.10 -2.84
N GLY A 28 5.16 14.07 -2.94
CA GLY A 28 5.14 13.16 -4.09
C GLY A 28 4.75 13.86 -5.38
N ALA A 29 3.70 14.70 -5.34
CA ALA A 29 3.28 15.50 -6.49
C ALA A 29 4.37 16.49 -6.92
N GLY A 30 4.97 17.21 -5.95
CA GLY A 30 6.07 18.13 -6.22
C GLY A 30 7.25 17.42 -6.89
N ARG A 31 7.69 16.28 -6.35
CA ARG A 31 8.81 15.50 -6.91
C ARG A 31 8.51 14.97 -8.31
N ILE A 32 7.31 14.48 -8.56
CA ILE A 32 6.92 14.02 -9.91
C ILE A 32 6.96 15.19 -10.88
N ASN A 33 6.39 16.33 -10.50
CA ASN A 33 6.35 17.51 -11.36
C ASN A 33 7.75 18.05 -11.67
N THR A 34 8.63 18.16 -10.66
CA THR A 34 10.02 18.61 -10.90
C THR A 34 10.76 17.63 -11.80
N ASN A 35 10.64 16.32 -11.57
CA ASN A 35 11.31 15.32 -12.41
C ASN A 35 10.82 15.36 -13.87
N LEU A 36 9.52 15.54 -14.09
CA LEU A 36 8.96 15.66 -15.44
C LEU A 36 9.44 16.94 -16.14
N LEU A 37 9.43 18.08 -15.44
CA LEU A 37 9.92 19.35 -15.98
C LEU A 37 11.42 19.31 -16.28
N ASP A 38 12.22 18.71 -15.40
CA ASP A 38 13.66 18.58 -15.60
C ASP A 38 13.97 17.76 -16.86
N VAL A 39 13.22 16.68 -17.10
CA VAL A 39 13.34 15.87 -18.32
C VAL A 39 12.87 16.63 -19.57
N GLU A 40 11.78 17.39 -19.49
CA GLU A 40 11.31 18.22 -20.62
C GLU A 40 12.30 19.35 -20.96
N HIS A 41 12.94 19.94 -19.95
CA HIS A 41 13.98 20.95 -20.15
C HIS A 41 15.25 20.37 -20.78
N GLN A 42 15.62 19.14 -20.41
CA GLN A 42 16.78 18.45 -20.99
C GLN A 42 16.54 17.96 -22.42
N TYR A 43 15.31 17.56 -22.72
CA TYR A 43 14.94 16.96 -24.01
C TYR A 43 13.73 17.67 -24.61
N THR A 44 13.96 18.85 -25.21
CA THR A 44 12.90 19.68 -25.83
C THR A 44 12.13 18.96 -26.95
N ALA A 45 12.72 17.93 -27.56
CA ALA A 45 12.06 17.08 -28.55
C ALA A 45 10.86 16.27 -27.99
N LEU A 46 10.71 16.17 -26.67
CA LEU A 46 9.60 15.45 -26.03
C LEU A 46 8.26 16.19 -26.07
N ASP A 47 8.25 17.51 -26.28
CA ASP A 47 7.04 18.34 -26.18
C ASP A 47 5.96 17.95 -27.23
N GLY A 48 6.39 17.44 -28.39
CA GLY A 48 5.51 16.93 -29.44
C GLY A 48 5.29 15.42 -29.42
N ASN A 49 5.88 14.68 -28.49
CA ASN A 49 5.85 13.22 -28.50
C ASN A 49 4.61 12.67 -27.77
N SER A 50 3.78 11.89 -28.47
CA SER A 50 2.57 11.30 -27.88
C SER A 50 2.86 10.29 -26.77
N LEU A 51 3.94 9.49 -26.90
CA LEU A 51 4.34 8.52 -25.86
C LEU A 51 4.76 9.21 -24.56
N TRP A 52 5.38 10.39 -24.68
CA TRP A 52 5.73 11.20 -23.51
C TRP A 52 4.48 11.67 -22.75
N TRP A 53 3.43 12.07 -23.48
CA TRP A 53 2.15 12.42 -22.87
C TRP A 53 1.49 11.23 -22.17
N ASP A 54 1.48 10.06 -22.80
CA ASP A 54 0.95 8.83 -22.21
C ASP A 54 1.72 8.44 -20.93
N TYR A 55 3.04 8.58 -20.95
CA TYR A 55 3.89 8.34 -19.78
C TYR A 55 3.57 9.30 -18.62
N LYS A 56 3.41 10.61 -18.91
CA LYS A 56 3.00 11.61 -17.90
C LYS A 56 1.64 11.27 -17.31
N LEU A 57 0.65 10.96 -18.14
CA LEU A 57 -0.69 10.61 -17.70
C LEU A 57 -0.67 9.35 -16.82
N ALA A 58 0.00 8.28 -17.27
CA ALA A 58 0.14 7.05 -16.50
C ALA A 58 0.81 7.29 -15.14
N THR A 59 1.87 8.09 -15.11
CA THR A 59 2.58 8.50 -13.89
C THR A 59 1.65 9.19 -12.90
N TRP A 60 0.87 10.17 -13.36
CA TRP A 60 -0.09 10.89 -12.52
C TRP A 60 -1.23 10.01 -12.02
N LEU A 61 -1.74 9.09 -12.84
CA LEU A 61 -2.79 8.16 -12.44
C LEU A 61 -2.31 7.18 -11.35
N VAL A 62 -1.14 6.57 -11.55
CA VAL A 62 -0.52 5.68 -10.56
C VAL A 62 -0.29 6.44 -9.25
N PHE A 63 0.28 7.63 -9.33
CA PHE A 63 0.48 8.49 -8.17
C PHE A 63 -0.83 8.86 -7.46
N ALA A 64 -1.87 9.27 -8.18
CA ALA A 64 -3.15 9.65 -7.59
C ALA A 64 -3.80 8.49 -6.83
N LEU A 65 -3.69 7.27 -7.35
CA LEU A 65 -4.17 6.06 -6.66
C LEU A 65 -3.39 5.81 -5.37
N GLY A 66 -2.06 5.88 -5.41
CA GLY A 66 -1.21 5.76 -4.22
C GLY A 66 -1.47 6.83 -3.17
N ALA A 67 -1.59 8.09 -3.60
CA ALA A 67 -1.92 9.23 -2.76
C ALA A 67 -3.29 9.07 -2.08
N SER A 68 -4.29 8.56 -2.81
CA SER A 68 -5.63 8.30 -2.27
C SER A 68 -5.61 7.23 -1.18
N VAL A 69 -4.87 6.14 -1.37
CA VAL A 69 -4.69 5.07 -0.37
C VAL A 69 -3.99 5.61 0.88
N SER A 70 -2.92 6.39 0.69
CA SER A 70 -2.18 7.04 1.77
C SER A 70 -3.08 8.00 2.56
N ALA A 71 -3.81 8.88 1.88
CA ALA A 71 -4.72 9.83 2.49
C ALA A 71 -5.84 9.13 3.28
N ALA A 72 -6.44 8.08 2.71
CA ALA A 72 -7.44 7.27 3.39
C ALA A 72 -6.89 6.62 4.67
N ALA A 73 -5.61 6.21 4.67
CA ALA A 73 -4.97 5.63 5.84
C ALA A 73 -4.70 6.66 6.94
N GLY A 74 -4.15 7.83 6.57
CA GLY A 74 -3.96 8.94 7.49
C GLY A 74 -5.27 9.40 8.12
N TRP A 75 -6.32 9.59 7.29
CA TRP A 75 -7.66 9.95 7.75
C TRP A 75 -8.25 8.91 8.72
N ARG A 76 -8.11 7.62 8.41
CA ARG A 76 -8.59 6.53 9.28
C ARG A 76 -7.88 6.51 10.63
N LEU A 77 -6.56 6.75 10.66
CA LEU A 77 -5.82 6.86 11.92
C LEU A 77 -6.35 8.02 12.78
N PHE A 78 -6.65 9.18 12.20
CA PHE A 78 -7.19 10.32 12.95
C PHE A 78 -8.61 10.10 13.47
N ARG A 79 -9.52 9.67 12.59
CA ARG A 79 -10.97 9.67 12.86
C ARG A 79 -11.48 8.38 13.48
N ARG A 80 -10.83 7.25 13.19
CA ARG A 80 -11.30 5.93 13.64
C ARG A 80 -10.24 5.30 14.53
N GLN A 81 -10.42 5.44 15.84
CA GLN A 81 -9.58 4.83 16.88
C GLN A 81 -9.88 3.33 17.05
N ALA A 82 -9.95 2.60 15.93
CA ALA A 82 -10.19 1.16 15.90
C ALA A 82 -8.89 0.39 15.53
N PRO A 83 -8.68 -0.83 16.05
CA PRO A 83 -7.57 -1.71 15.64
C PRO A 83 -7.44 -1.83 14.12
N THR A 84 -8.57 -1.89 13.43
CA THR A 84 -8.69 -1.98 11.96
C THR A 84 -7.99 -0.84 11.22
N SER A 85 -7.94 0.36 11.80
CA SER A 85 -7.21 1.49 11.22
C SER A 85 -5.70 1.27 11.20
N VAL A 86 -5.14 0.63 12.24
CA VAL A 86 -3.70 0.32 12.32
C VAL A 86 -3.32 -0.71 11.27
N TYR A 87 -4.12 -1.76 11.10
CA TYR A 87 -3.87 -2.77 10.06
C TYR A 87 -3.98 -2.17 8.66
N PHE A 88 -4.97 -1.32 8.42
CA PHE A 88 -5.11 -0.61 7.16
C PHE A 88 -3.93 0.33 6.89
N ALA A 89 -3.45 1.06 7.89
CA ALA A 89 -2.29 1.93 7.75
C ALA A 89 -1.00 1.16 7.43
N LYS A 90 -0.80 -0.01 8.04
CA LYS A 90 0.32 -0.90 7.68
C LYS A 90 0.23 -1.32 6.21
N ALA A 91 -0.94 -1.79 5.76
CA ALA A 91 -1.12 -2.16 4.36
C ALA A 91 -0.89 -0.97 3.41
N ALA A 92 -1.41 0.20 3.75
CA ALA A 92 -1.24 1.42 2.98
C ALA A 92 0.24 1.86 2.88
N LEU A 93 1.05 1.70 3.93
CA LEU A 93 2.48 1.99 3.90
C LEU A 93 3.23 1.13 2.86
N TRP A 94 2.88 -0.15 2.75
CA TRP A 94 3.48 -1.05 1.75
C TRP A 94 3.00 -0.75 0.34
N VAL A 95 1.71 -0.47 0.18
CA VAL A 95 1.12 -0.16 -1.13
C VAL A 95 1.60 1.19 -1.65
N ALA A 96 1.46 2.26 -0.86
CA ALA A 96 1.81 3.62 -1.27
C ALA A 96 3.32 3.91 -1.25
N GLY A 97 4.11 3.09 -0.53
CA GLY A 97 5.56 3.15 -0.56
C GLY A 97 6.14 2.20 -1.62
N PRO A 98 6.69 1.05 -1.23
CA PRO A 98 7.39 0.13 -2.14
C PRO A 98 6.64 -0.25 -3.42
N CYS A 99 5.36 -0.65 -3.32
CA CYS A 99 4.63 -1.12 -4.48
C CYS A 99 4.39 0.00 -5.49
N LEU A 100 4.03 1.19 -5.01
CA LEU A 100 3.88 2.38 -5.85
C LEU A 100 5.21 2.79 -6.49
N SER A 101 6.30 2.78 -5.72
CA SER A 101 7.63 3.10 -6.25
C SER A 101 8.03 2.14 -7.37
N LEU A 102 7.85 0.83 -7.18
CA LEU A 102 8.12 -0.15 -8.23
C LEU A 102 7.23 0.06 -9.47
N ALA A 103 5.94 0.36 -9.26
CA ALA A 103 5.03 0.63 -10.37
C ALA A 103 5.49 1.84 -11.20
N LEU A 104 5.86 2.94 -10.54
CA LEU A 104 6.35 4.15 -11.21
C LEU A 104 7.67 3.89 -11.96
N GLN A 105 8.62 3.18 -11.36
CA GLN A 105 9.87 2.82 -12.05
C GLN A 105 9.65 1.81 -13.19
N GLY A 106 8.56 1.06 -13.19
CA GLY A 106 8.18 0.18 -14.29
C GLY A 106 7.62 0.93 -15.51
N LEU A 107 7.13 2.16 -15.34
CA LEU A 107 6.46 2.91 -16.41
C LEU A 107 7.41 3.33 -17.54
N GLY A 108 8.67 3.65 -17.24
CA GLY A 108 9.64 4.06 -18.27
C GLY A 108 9.88 2.98 -19.32
N PRO A 109 10.35 1.77 -18.92
CA PRO A 109 10.54 0.65 -19.82
C PRO A 109 9.27 0.23 -20.54
N LEU A 110 8.14 0.36 -19.85
CA LEU A 110 6.85 0.03 -20.39
C LEU A 110 6.41 0.99 -21.51
N VAL A 111 6.26 2.27 -21.18
CA VAL A 111 5.53 3.23 -22.01
C VAL A 111 6.47 3.82 -23.05
N LEU A 112 7.73 4.04 -22.68
CA LEU A 112 8.72 4.66 -23.55
C LEU A 112 9.61 3.62 -24.25
N GLY A 113 9.45 2.32 -23.96
CA GLY A 113 10.25 1.25 -24.53
C GLY A 113 11.73 1.28 -24.09
N ILE A 114 12.04 1.94 -22.98
CA ILE A 114 13.41 2.05 -22.46
C ILE A 114 13.89 0.65 -22.04
N PRO A 115 15.07 0.18 -22.50
CA PRO A 115 15.57 -1.12 -22.08
C PRO A 115 15.81 -1.15 -20.57
N ALA A 116 15.32 -2.19 -19.89
CA ALA A 116 15.49 -2.40 -18.46
C ALA A 116 16.92 -2.90 -18.13
N SER A 117 17.92 -2.08 -18.47
CA SER A 117 19.34 -2.36 -18.31
C SER A 117 19.77 -2.29 -16.83
N ALA A 118 20.97 -2.82 -16.52
CA ALA A 118 21.55 -2.69 -15.20
C ALA A 118 21.77 -1.22 -14.79
N GLU A 119 22.11 -0.36 -15.76
CA GLU A 119 22.26 1.08 -15.57
C GLU A 119 20.92 1.72 -15.17
N TYR A 120 19.84 1.42 -15.91
CA TYR A 120 18.49 1.89 -15.58
C TYR A 120 18.08 1.51 -14.14
N TRP A 121 18.31 0.25 -13.74
CA TRP A 121 18.00 -0.20 -12.39
C TRP A 121 18.89 0.42 -11.33
N SER A 122 20.16 0.72 -11.64
CA SER A 122 21.07 1.35 -10.68
C SER A 122 20.64 2.79 -10.33
N GLU A 123 20.09 3.52 -11.30
CA GLU A 123 19.58 4.88 -11.11
C GLU A 123 18.21 4.90 -10.41
N THR A 124 17.39 3.88 -10.67
CA THR A 124 16.01 3.81 -10.16
C THR A 124 15.85 3.05 -8.84
N ALA A 125 16.86 2.27 -8.43
CA ALA A 125 16.86 1.50 -7.19
C ALA A 125 16.85 2.33 -5.90
N PRO A 126 17.59 3.46 -5.76
CA PRO A 126 17.67 4.16 -4.48
C PRO A 126 16.30 4.62 -3.94
N PRO A 127 15.39 5.21 -4.74
CA PRO A 127 14.04 5.53 -4.29
C PRO A 127 13.26 4.30 -3.80
N VAL A 128 13.38 3.16 -4.47
CA VAL A 128 12.71 1.91 -4.09
C VAL A 128 13.22 1.42 -2.74
N VAL A 129 14.55 1.32 -2.57
CA VAL A 129 15.17 0.91 -1.30
C VAL A 129 14.74 1.84 -0.16
N SER A 130 14.73 3.15 -0.39
CA SER A 130 14.29 4.12 0.62
C SER A 130 12.81 3.92 1.03
N ALA A 131 11.94 3.57 0.08
CA ALA A 131 10.54 3.28 0.34
C ALA A 131 10.36 2.01 1.19
N PHE A 132 11.17 0.97 0.93
CA PHE A 132 11.17 -0.25 1.76
C PHE A 132 11.62 0.02 3.19
N LEU A 133 12.74 0.74 3.37
CA LEU A 133 13.25 1.09 4.70
C LEU A 133 12.22 1.91 5.48
N SER A 134 11.62 2.91 4.83
CA SER A 134 10.56 3.73 5.43
C SER A 134 9.34 2.88 5.84
N ALA A 135 8.85 2.02 4.94
CA ALA A 135 7.72 1.13 5.22
C ALA A 135 8.00 0.17 6.40
N ILE A 136 9.22 -0.38 6.49
CA ILE A 136 9.64 -1.25 7.60
C ILE A 136 9.63 -0.47 8.92
N VAL A 137 10.29 0.69 8.98
CA VAL A 137 10.37 1.51 10.20
C VAL A 137 8.98 1.85 10.72
N TRP A 138 8.09 2.32 9.85
CA TRP A 138 6.73 2.69 10.25
C TRP A 138 5.85 1.49 10.58
N THR A 139 6.01 0.37 9.88
CA THR A 139 5.31 -0.88 10.20
C THR A 139 5.71 -1.40 11.58
N LEU A 140 7.00 -1.39 11.90
CA LEU A 140 7.54 -1.76 13.22
C LEU A 140 7.04 -0.82 14.31
N TYR A 141 7.06 0.50 14.05
CA TYR A 141 6.50 1.50 14.95
C TYR A 141 5.03 1.22 15.27
N LEU A 142 4.18 1.04 14.24
CA LEU A 142 2.76 0.71 14.40
C LEU A 142 2.52 -0.65 15.06
N ALA A 143 3.48 -1.58 14.99
CA ALA A 143 3.36 -2.89 15.62
C ALA A 143 3.75 -2.90 17.11
N ARG A 144 4.79 -2.16 17.49
CA ARG A 144 5.38 -2.23 18.83
C ARG A 144 5.06 -1.04 19.74
N SER A 145 4.65 0.11 19.20
CA SER A 145 4.42 1.30 20.02
C SER A 145 3.29 1.11 21.04
N GLU A 146 3.62 1.28 22.33
CA GLU A 146 2.63 1.26 23.43
C GLU A 146 1.55 2.32 23.25
N ARG A 147 1.91 3.51 22.75
CA ARG A 147 0.94 4.58 22.45
C ARG A 147 -0.08 4.14 21.40
N VAL A 148 0.37 3.50 20.32
CA VAL A 148 -0.53 2.98 19.27
C VAL A 148 -1.45 1.92 19.89
N ARG A 149 -0.91 1.01 20.69
CA ARG A 149 -1.71 -0.03 21.35
C ARG A 149 -2.75 0.54 22.30
N ASN A 150 -2.39 1.54 23.11
CA ASN A 150 -3.29 2.22 24.03
C ASN A 150 -4.36 3.04 23.31
N THR A 151 -4.00 3.70 22.20
CA THR A 151 -4.92 4.54 21.42
C THR A 151 -5.96 3.73 20.66
N TYR A 152 -5.56 2.58 20.09
CA TYR A 152 -6.44 1.76 19.25
C TYR A 152 -6.96 0.52 19.99
N GLY A 153 -6.71 0.37 21.29
CA GLY A 153 -7.22 -0.73 22.10
C GLY A 153 -6.70 -2.11 21.66
N LEU A 154 -5.43 -2.22 21.25
CA LEU A 154 -4.86 -3.47 20.71
C LEU A 154 -4.62 -4.58 21.75
N GLY A 155 -4.96 -4.35 23.02
CA GLY A 155 -4.80 -5.30 24.12
C GLY A 155 -3.33 -5.62 24.46
N PHE A 156 -3.03 -5.75 25.74
CA PHE A 156 -1.85 -6.50 26.17
C PHE A 156 -2.26 -7.97 26.29
N PRO A 157 -1.47 -8.94 25.79
CA PRO A 157 -1.55 -10.27 26.37
C PRO A 157 -1.25 -10.07 27.84
N ILE A 158 -2.24 -10.25 28.70
CA ILE A 158 -2.05 -10.14 30.14
C ILE A 158 -1.20 -11.34 30.52
N GLU A 159 0.12 -11.15 30.64
CA GLU A 159 1.01 -12.07 31.36
C GLU A 159 0.39 -12.29 32.74
N GLY A 160 -0.23 -13.45 32.96
CA GLY A 160 -0.83 -13.80 34.25
C GLY A 160 -2.26 -14.34 34.21
N LYS A 161 -2.99 -14.25 33.08
CA LYS A 161 -4.13 -15.13 32.86
C LYS A 161 -3.73 -16.18 31.85
N ALA A 162 -3.26 -17.31 32.37
CA ALA A 162 -3.34 -18.59 31.67
C ALA A 162 -4.81 -18.80 31.31
N VAL A 163 -5.22 -18.28 30.15
CA VAL A 163 -6.46 -18.70 29.51
C VAL A 163 -6.19 -20.15 29.20
N ALA A 164 -6.81 -21.04 29.97
CA ALA A 164 -6.94 -22.44 29.65
C ALA A 164 -7.80 -22.54 28.38
N SER A 165 -7.22 -22.14 27.25
CA SER A 165 -7.78 -22.38 25.94
C SER A 165 -7.51 -23.84 25.64
N SER A 166 -8.58 -24.63 25.76
CA SER A 166 -8.70 -25.97 25.22
C SER A 166 -7.98 -26.07 23.87
N THR A 167 -6.83 -26.72 23.88
CA THR A 167 -5.95 -26.95 22.73
C THR A 167 -6.55 -28.01 21.81
N ALA A 168 -7.72 -27.73 21.24
CA ALA A 168 -8.15 -28.41 20.02
C ALA A 168 -7.35 -27.79 18.88
N THR A 169 -6.21 -28.41 18.54
CA THR A 169 -5.40 -28.12 17.36
C THR A 169 -6.26 -28.36 16.11
N ARG A 170 -7.09 -27.37 15.76
CA ARG A 170 -7.76 -27.32 14.46
C ARG A 170 -6.67 -27.22 13.41
N ARG A 171 -6.41 -28.34 12.72
CA ARG A 171 -5.59 -28.38 11.50
C ARG A 171 -5.99 -27.22 10.61
N PHE A 172 -5.01 -26.38 10.32
CA PHE A 172 -5.17 -25.23 9.45
C PHE A 172 -5.45 -25.72 8.03
N SER A 173 -6.72 -25.72 7.63
CA SER A 173 -7.07 -26.05 6.25
C SER A 173 -6.84 -24.83 5.37
N ILE A 174 -5.94 -24.96 4.39
CA ILE A 174 -5.64 -23.91 3.41
C ILE A 174 -6.90 -23.56 2.60
N SER A 175 -7.84 -24.49 2.44
CA SER A 175 -9.11 -24.24 1.74
C SER A 175 -10.00 -23.20 2.43
N ALA A 176 -9.96 -23.07 3.77
CA ALA A 176 -10.77 -22.09 4.50
C ALA A 176 -10.31 -20.64 4.32
N LEU A 177 -9.12 -20.41 3.76
CA LEU A 177 -8.58 -19.07 3.45
C LEU A 177 -9.23 -18.44 2.22
N TRP A 178 -9.87 -19.23 1.36
CA TRP A 178 -10.44 -18.76 0.10
C TRP A 178 -11.91 -18.32 0.22
N GLU A 179 -12.52 -18.55 1.39
CA GLU A 179 -13.90 -18.20 1.68
C GLU A 179 -13.95 -17.04 2.70
N PRO A 180 -14.01 -15.78 2.24
CA PRO A 180 -14.07 -14.62 3.16
C PRO A 180 -15.30 -14.66 4.08
N GLU A 181 -16.27 -15.53 3.80
CA GLU A 181 -17.44 -15.78 4.65
C GLU A 181 -17.12 -16.56 5.93
N LYS A 182 -16.02 -17.32 5.95
CA LYS A 182 -15.57 -18.09 7.12
C LYS A 182 -14.77 -17.25 8.13
N ILE A 183 -14.54 -15.96 7.85
CA ILE A 183 -13.86 -15.04 8.77
C ILE A 183 -14.85 -14.56 9.84
N GLN A 184 -14.76 -15.11 11.06
CA GLN A 184 -15.65 -14.77 12.18
C GLN A 184 -15.55 -13.29 12.62
N ASN A 185 -14.41 -12.64 12.38
CA ASN A 185 -14.26 -11.22 12.71
C ASN A 185 -14.85 -10.33 11.60
N GLU A 186 -16.05 -9.83 11.84
CA GLU A 186 -16.81 -8.90 10.99
C GLU A 186 -15.94 -7.74 10.45
N GLY A 187 -15.06 -7.18 11.28
CA GLY A 187 -14.17 -6.09 10.90
C GLY A 187 -13.10 -6.49 9.90
N VAL A 188 -12.49 -7.66 10.10
CA VAL A 188 -11.48 -8.24 9.18
C VAL A 188 -12.14 -8.59 7.85
N ARG A 189 -13.32 -9.22 7.89
CA ARG A 189 -14.11 -9.55 6.70
C ARG A 189 -14.36 -8.32 5.84
N ARG A 190 -14.75 -7.19 6.45
CA ARG A 190 -14.95 -5.91 5.74
C ARG A 190 -13.66 -5.37 5.14
N ILE A 191 -12.53 -5.45 5.84
CA ILE A 191 -11.23 -5.01 5.29
C ILE A 191 -10.81 -5.89 4.10
N CYS A 192 -10.88 -7.21 4.24
CA CYS A 192 -10.55 -8.15 3.16
C CYS A 192 -11.45 -7.93 1.93
N LYS A 193 -12.75 -7.66 2.14
CA LYS A 193 -13.67 -7.30 1.04
C LYS A 193 -13.21 -6.01 0.35
N VAL A 194 -12.87 -4.96 1.10
CA VAL A 194 -12.39 -3.70 0.51
C VAL A 194 -11.11 -3.92 -0.29
N ILE A 195 -10.11 -4.63 0.26
CA ILE A 195 -8.84 -4.90 -0.44
C ILE A 195 -9.08 -5.69 -1.74
N ASN A 196 -9.94 -6.72 -1.69
CA ASN A 196 -10.27 -7.51 -2.88
C ASN A 196 -11.04 -6.69 -3.93
N VAL A 197 -12.01 -5.87 -3.51
CA VAL A 197 -12.75 -4.98 -4.42
C VAL A 197 -11.79 -3.95 -5.04
N THR A 198 -10.89 -3.36 -4.26
CA THR A 198 -9.87 -2.43 -4.78
C THR A 198 -8.93 -3.13 -5.76
N GLY A 199 -8.49 -4.37 -5.46
CA GLY A 199 -7.69 -5.17 -6.39
C GLY A 199 -8.44 -5.50 -7.69
N LEU A 200 -9.74 -5.78 -7.64
CA LEU A 200 -10.57 -5.98 -8.82
C LEU A 200 -10.77 -4.70 -9.62
N MET A 201 -10.99 -3.56 -8.97
CA MET A 201 -11.06 -2.26 -9.64
C MET A 201 -9.74 -1.93 -10.35
N TRP A 202 -8.60 -2.23 -9.73
CA TRP A 202 -7.29 -2.09 -10.34
C TRP A 202 -7.13 -2.96 -11.60
N VAL A 203 -7.52 -4.24 -11.53
CA VAL A 203 -7.54 -5.13 -12.70
C VAL A 203 -8.45 -4.57 -13.80
N ALA A 204 -9.67 -4.16 -13.47
CA ALA A 204 -10.61 -3.64 -14.45
C ALA A 204 -10.07 -2.38 -15.14
N LEU A 205 -9.43 -1.48 -14.38
CA LEU A 205 -8.77 -0.30 -14.92
C LEU A 205 -7.65 -0.67 -15.89
N LEU A 206 -6.76 -1.59 -15.51
CA LEU A 206 -5.64 -1.99 -16.36
C LEU A 206 -6.09 -2.79 -17.59
N VAL A 207 -7.13 -3.60 -17.47
CA VAL A 207 -7.75 -4.28 -18.62
C VAL A 207 -8.39 -3.27 -19.56
N LEU A 208 -9.05 -2.24 -19.04
CA LEU A 208 -9.59 -1.16 -19.87
C LEU A 208 -8.48 -0.45 -20.64
N ILE A 209 -7.38 -0.10 -19.95
CA ILE A 209 -6.18 0.48 -20.58
C ILE A 209 -5.66 -0.45 -21.69
N ALA A 210 -5.54 -1.76 -21.41
CA ALA A 210 -5.08 -2.76 -22.37
C ALA A 210 -5.97 -2.83 -23.63
N ILE A 211 -7.30 -2.73 -23.46
CA ILE A 211 -8.25 -2.74 -24.58
C ILE A 211 -8.17 -1.46 -25.41
N THR A 212 -7.96 -0.31 -24.74
CA THR A 212 -7.86 0.98 -25.43
C THR A 212 -6.51 1.24 -26.08
N SER A 213 -5.46 0.53 -25.67
CA SER A 213 -4.12 0.73 -26.21
C SER A 213 -3.97 0.05 -27.57
N ARG A 214 -3.43 0.79 -28.55
CA ARG A 214 -3.13 0.25 -29.90
C ARG A 214 -1.77 -0.44 -29.96
N GLU A 215 -0.95 -0.27 -28.93
CA GLU A 215 0.42 -0.80 -28.89
C GLU A 215 0.47 -2.12 -28.13
N SER A 216 1.00 -3.16 -28.77
CA SER A 216 1.07 -4.51 -28.20
C SER A 216 1.86 -4.58 -26.89
N GLY A 217 2.88 -3.72 -26.73
CA GLY A 217 3.68 -3.62 -25.50
C GLY A 217 2.87 -3.12 -24.29
N VAL A 218 2.09 -2.06 -24.49
CA VAL A 218 1.23 -1.48 -23.45
C VAL A 218 0.14 -2.48 -23.04
N THR A 219 -0.46 -3.19 -23.99
CA THR A 219 -1.44 -4.24 -23.72
C THR A 219 -0.84 -5.38 -22.88
N ALA A 220 0.30 -5.93 -23.29
CA ALA A 220 0.92 -7.06 -22.60
C ALA A 220 1.28 -6.73 -21.15
N PHE A 221 1.87 -5.57 -20.91
CA PHE A 221 2.20 -5.15 -19.56
C PHE A 221 0.97 -4.82 -18.73
N ALA A 222 -0.03 -4.10 -19.27
CA ALA A 222 -1.21 -3.77 -18.51
C ALA A 222 -1.88 -5.04 -17.97
N LEU A 223 -1.88 -6.13 -18.76
CA LEU A 223 -2.29 -7.45 -18.30
C LEU A 223 -1.38 -8.04 -17.22
N ILE A 224 -0.05 -7.97 -17.38
CA ILE A 224 0.91 -8.45 -16.34
C ILE A 224 0.74 -7.67 -15.03
N ALA A 225 0.68 -6.34 -15.10
CA ALA A 225 0.47 -5.45 -13.96
C ALA A 225 -0.91 -5.64 -13.31
N ALA A 226 -1.94 -6.01 -14.09
CA ALA A 226 -3.23 -6.40 -13.55
C ALA A 226 -3.12 -7.68 -12.72
N VAL A 227 -2.45 -8.71 -13.27
CA VAL A 227 -2.22 -9.98 -12.57
C VAL A 227 -1.38 -9.77 -11.31
N LEU A 228 -0.28 -9.02 -11.40
CA LEU A 228 0.59 -8.73 -10.25
C LEU A 228 -0.12 -7.89 -9.19
N GLY A 229 -0.84 -6.84 -9.59
CA GLY A 229 -1.61 -5.99 -8.68
C GLY A 229 -2.68 -6.77 -7.94
N TYR A 230 -3.41 -7.66 -8.63
CA TYR A 230 -4.38 -8.54 -8.01
C TYR A 230 -3.73 -9.59 -7.11
N GLY A 231 -2.62 -10.20 -7.54
CA GLY A 231 -1.85 -11.14 -6.74
C GLY A 231 -1.33 -10.49 -5.45
N LEU A 232 -0.89 -9.25 -5.52
CA LEU A 232 -0.44 -8.48 -4.37
C LEU A 232 -1.60 -8.15 -3.43
N ALA A 233 -2.74 -7.67 -3.96
CA ALA A 233 -3.95 -7.44 -3.19
C ALA A 233 -4.41 -8.72 -2.46
N ARG A 234 -4.35 -9.88 -3.14
CA ARG A 234 -4.60 -11.21 -2.56
C ARG A 234 -3.61 -11.55 -1.45
N THR A 235 -2.33 -11.29 -1.67
CA THR A 235 -1.27 -11.59 -0.69
C THR A 235 -1.45 -10.73 0.56
N VAL A 236 -1.77 -9.43 0.40
CA VAL A 236 -2.08 -8.54 1.52
C VAL A 236 -3.32 -9.03 2.27
N THR A 237 -4.39 -9.43 1.57
CA THR A 237 -5.57 -10.04 2.19
C THR A 237 -5.21 -11.29 2.99
N TRP A 238 -4.32 -12.14 2.46
CA TRP A 238 -3.82 -13.35 3.13
C TRP A 238 -3.04 -13.02 4.40
N VAL A 239 -2.12 -12.05 4.32
CA VAL A 239 -1.32 -11.58 5.46
C VAL A 239 -2.23 -10.99 6.55
N VAL A 240 -3.18 -10.13 6.17
CA VAL A 240 -4.13 -9.51 7.10
C VAL A 240 -5.02 -10.57 7.77
N ALA A 241 -5.52 -11.55 7.02
CA ALA A 241 -6.31 -12.64 7.57
C ALA A 241 -5.48 -13.55 8.49
N GLY A 242 -4.21 -13.80 8.16
CA GLY A 242 -3.28 -14.61 8.95
C GLY A 242 -2.95 -14.00 10.31
N PHE A 243 -2.66 -12.70 10.37
CA PHE A 243 -2.33 -12.00 11.63
C PHE A 243 -3.54 -11.83 12.57
N MET A 244 -4.76 -11.96 12.06
CA MET A 244 -5.99 -11.75 12.83
C MET A 244 -6.64 -13.04 13.31
N LYS A 245 -6.04 -14.21 13.03
CA LYS A 245 -6.44 -15.42 13.76
C LYS A 245 -6.15 -15.19 15.24
N PRO A 246 -7.16 -15.28 16.13
CA PRO A 246 -6.90 -15.20 17.55
C PRO A 246 -5.82 -16.23 17.88
N LYS A 247 -4.78 -15.80 18.61
CA LYS A 247 -3.85 -16.75 19.21
C LYS A 247 -4.70 -17.66 20.09
N ALA A 248 -4.84 -18.92 19.66
CA ALA A 248 -5.40 -19.96 20.49
C ALA A 248 -4.54 -20.09 21.75
#